data_AF-A0A8H3HNI7-F1
#
_entry.id   AF-A0A8H3HNI7-F1
#
_cell.length_a   1.000
_cell.length_b   1.000
_cell.length_c   1.000
_cell.angle_alpha   90.00
_cell.angle_beta   90.00
_cell.angle_gamma   90.00
#
_symmetry.space_group_name_H-M   'P 1'
#
loop_
_entity.id
_entity.type
_entity.pdbx_description
1 polymer ?
#
loop_
_entity_poly.entity_id
_entity_poly.type
_entity_poly.pdbx_seq_one_letter_code
_entity_poly.pdbx_strand_id
1 'polypeptide(L)'
;MALPTLPTTTMTGTSPDSFSITGPVTPTSASAQDTFVCTSDFGVYHVHFPILACASPAFVSLLTPRGSQHMPSCYDIADDSASFCCFLGLVYSRDIPTISTYTGLDHALAVAKKYGLVLSSKLLRGLLLDPESAVHVDKDPWSAFLVSERWGFTNEMNVASRQLVGQLDLADESTLTKLQASESGLKIMTWLVMRQTKLLTFVCSSPLVQPSVGLVCASCYDSTSNWPLLWAQNLYKSLLASGEPPEMFGLASALEVVICQACREAVIGDARAVEAWMRSVREGLKSEELI
;
A
#
# COMPACT_ATOMS: atom_id res chain seq x y z
N MET A 1 -15.00 11.44 60.59
CA MET A 1 -14.25 11.62 59.33
C MET A 1 -13.98 10.23 58.78
N ALA A 2 -14.80 9.79 57.84
CA ALA A 2 -14.76 8.44 57.26
C ALA A 2 -14.25 8.53 55.82
N LEU A 3 -13.25 7.71 55.48
CA LEU A 3 -12.74 7.54 54.13
C LEU A 3 -13.73 6.72 53.28
N PRO A 4 -13.87 7.00 51.97
CA PRO A 4 -14.69 6.21 51.08
C PRO A 4 -13.93 4.99 50.55
N THR A 5 -14.53 3.82 50.70
CA THR A 5 -14.12 2.54 50.10
C THR A 5 -14.47 2.49 48.62
N LEU A 6 -13.48 2.19 47.77
CA LEU A 6 -13.65 1.91 46.34
C LEU A 6 -14.23 0.49 46.13
N PRO A 7 -15.12 0.29 45.12
CA PRO A 7 -15.61 -1.04 44.79
C PRO A 7 -14.58 -1.83 43.97
N THR A 8 -14.36 -3.07 44.39
CA THR A 8 -13.62 -4.11 43.67
C THR A 8 -14.45 -4.62 42.51
N THR A 9 -14.06 -4.31 41.28
CA THR A 9 -14.69 -4.85 40.06
C THR A 9 -14.03 -6.18 39.69
N THR A 10 -14.79 -7.26 39.82
CA THR A 10 -14.44 -8.60 39.36
C THR A 10 -14.46 -8.66 37.83
N MET A 11 -13.30 -8.89 37.22
CA MET A 11 -13.15 -9.13 35.77
C MET A 11 -13.46 -10.60 35.47
N THR A 12 -14.69 -10.89 35.04
CA THR A 12 -15.04 -12.15 34.36
C THR A 12 -14.56 -12.07 32.92
N GLY A 13 -13.53 -12.86 32.59
CA GLY A 13 -13.04 -13.04 31.23
C GLY A 13 -14.05 -13.80 30.37
N THR A 14 -14.65 -13.12 29.40
CA THR A 14 -15.36 -13.76 28.29
C THR A 14 -14.35 -14.11 27.20
N SER A 15 -14.11 -15.41 27.05
CA SER A 15 -13.40 -16.04 25.94
C SER A 15 -14.11 -15.75 24.60
N PRO A 16 -13.39 -15.42 23.53
CA PRO A 16 -13.97 -15.19 22.21
C PRO A 16 -13.87 -16.47 21.37
N ASP A 17 -14.69 -17.47 21.64
CA ASP A 17 -14.79 -18.64 20.75
C ASP A 17 -16.18 -19.26 20.82
N SER A 18 -17.07 -18.77 19.96
CA SER A 18 -18.25 -19.53 19.54
C SER A 18 -18.73 -19.03 18.19
N PHE A 19 -17.96 -19.31 17.14
CA PHE A 19 -18.51 -19.43 15.80
C PHE A 19 -19.49 -20.61 15.81
N SER A 20 -20.77 -20.32 15.97
CA SER A 20 -21.83 -21.30 15.75
C SER A 20 -21.93 -21.55 14.25
N ILE A 21 -21.20 -22.57 13.78
CA ILE A 21 -21.45 -23.16 12.47
C ILE A 21 -22.80 -23.88 12.59
N THR A 22 -23.87 -23.19 12.16
CA THR A 22 -25.20 -23.78 11.99
C THR A 22 -25.12 -24.86 10.92
N GLY A 23 -24.94 -26.11 11.36
CA GLY A 23 -25.32 -27.37 10.70
C GLY A 23 -24.75 -27.69 9.30
N PRO A 24 -24.52 -28.96 8.97
CA PRO A 24 -24.34 -29.35 7.58
C PRO A 24 -25.67 -29.12 6.85
N VAL A 25 -25.68 -28.20 5.89
CA VAL A 25 -26.78 -28.07 4.92
C VAL A 25 -26.78 -29.34 4.09
N THR A 26 -27.61 -30.32 4.46
CA THR A 26 -27.80 -31.53 3.68
C THR A 26 -28.38 -31.12 2.33
N PRO A 27 -27.71 -31.41 1.19
CA PRO A 27 -28.24 -31.08 -0.12
C PRO A 27 -29.48 -31.97 -0.36
N THR A 28 -30.67 -31.41 -0.16
CA THR A 28 -31.92 -31.98 -0.66
C THR A 28 -31.80 -32.14 -2.18
N SER A 29 -32.31 -33.23 -2.74
CA SER A 29 -32.22 -33.68 -4.14
C SER A 29 -32.61 -32.69 -5.26
N ALA A 30 -32.96 -31.44 -4.92
CA ALA A 30 -33.01 -30.29 -5.82
C ALA A 30 -31.64 -29.58 -5.99
N SER A 31 -30.58 -30.08 -5.34
CA SER A 31 -29.24 -29.48 -5.24
C SER A 31 -28.37 -29.50 -6.51
N ALA A 32 -28.95 -29.87 -7.66
CA ALA A 32 -28.30 -29.88 -8.97
C ALA A 32 -29.04 -28.98 -9.97
N GLN A 33 -29.81 -28.01 -9.49
CA GLN A 33 -30.49 -27.07 -10.37
C GLN A 33 -29.52 -25.97 -10.79
N ASP A 34 -29.05 -26.13 -12.02
CA ASP A 34 -28.51 -25.03 -12.77
C ASP A 34 -29.61 -23.97 -12.94
N THR A 35 -29.21 -22.70 -12.81
CA THR A 35 -30.12 -21.57 -12.93
C THR A 35 -29.59 -20.61 -13.99
N PHE A 36 -30.48 -19.81 -14.53
CA PHE A 36 -30.11 -18.69 -15.38
C PHE A 36 -30.00 -17.41 -14.54
N VAL A 37 -28.96 -16.63 -14.78
CA VAL A 37 -28.81 -15.27 -14.26
C VAL A 37 -28.78 -14.31 -15.44
N CYS A 38 -29.64 -13.30 -15.40
CA CYS A 38 -29.74 -12.24 -16.37
C CYS A 38 -29.12 -10.95 -15.83
N THR A 39 -28.13 -10.40 -16.52
CA THR A 39 -27.49 -9.13 -16.18
C THR A 39 -28.28 -7.94 -16.73
N SER A 40 -27.99 -6.74 -16.25
CA SER A 40 -28.71 -5.51 -16.61
C SER A 40 -28.57 -5.13 -18.09
N ASP A 41 -27.50 -5.58 -18.74
CA ASP A 41 -27.24 -5.45 -20.18
C ASP A 41 -27.73 -6.65 -21.00
N PHE A 42 -28.67 -7.43 -20.45
CA PHE A 42 -29.34 -8.57 -21.08
C PHE A 42 -28.43 -9.78 -21.39
N GLY A 43 -27.25 -9.85 -20.78
CA GLY A 43 -26.45 -11.08 -20.76
C GLY A 43 -27.17 -12.19 -20.00
N VAL A 44 -27.06 -13.43 -20.48
CA VAL A 44 -27.70 -14.61 -19.85
C VAL A 44 -26.65 -15.67 -19.56
N TYR A 45 -26.57 -16.06 -18.30
CA TYR A 45 -25.54 -16.96 -17.81
C TYR A 45 -26.17 -18.18 -17.16
N HIS A 46 -25.72 -19.36 -17.57
CA HIS A 46 -26.10 -20.63 -16.95
C HIS A 46 -25.10 -20.96 -15.85
N VAL A 47 -25.56 -21.05 -14.60
CA VAL A 47 -24.69 -21.15 -13.41
C VAL A 47 -25.20 -22.18 -12.41
N HIS A 48 -24.29 -22.74 -11.62
CA HIS A 48 -24.63 -23.63 -10.51
C HIS A 48 -24.91 -22.81 -9.25
N PHE A 49 -26.20 -22.53 -8.98
CA PHE A 49 -26.62 -21.70 -7.84
C PHE A 49 -25.99 -22.11 -6.50
N PRO A 50 -25.91 -23.41 -6.13
CA PRO A 50 -25.32 -23.80 -4.85
C PRO A 50 -23.86 -23.38 -4.69
N ILE A 51 -23.08 -23.38 -5.78
CA ILE A 51 -21.68 -22.96 -5.75
C ILE A 51 -21.60 -21.47 -5.47
N LEU A 52 -22.38 -20.67 -6.19
CA LEU A 52 -22.39 -19.21 -6.00
C LEU A 52 -22.91 -18.81 -4.61
N ALA A 53 -23.96 -19.49 -4.12
CA ALA A 53 -24.51 -19.24 -2.79
C ALA A 53 -23.51 -19.59 -1.67
N CYS A 54 -22.75 -20.68 -1.83
CA CYS A 54 -21.68 -21.05 -0.90
C CYS A 54 -20.50 -20.07 -0.95
N ALA A 55 -20.10 -19.64 -2.14
CA ALA A 55 -18.96 -18.73 -2.31
C ALA A 55 -19.29 -17.30 -1.85
N SER A 56 -20.53 -16.86 -2.04
CA SER A 56 -20.99 -15.51 -1.71
C SER A 56 -22.43 -15.53 -1.19
N PRO A 57 -22.63 -15.48 0.13
CA PRO A 57 -23.96 -15.23 0.70
C PRO A 57 -24.54 -13.88 0.28
N ALA A 58 -23.67 -12.89 0.05
CA ALA A 58 -24.06 -11.56 -0.43
C ALA A 58 -24.69 -11.62 -1.83
N PHE A 59 -24.16 -12.47 -2.72
CA PHE A 59 -24.75 -12.69 -4.06
C PHE A 59 -26.22 -13.10 -3.97
N VAL A 60 -26.58 -14.02 -3.09
CA VAL A 60 -27.97 -14.49 -2.92
C VAL A 60 -28.92 -13.33 -2.60
N SER A 61 -28.47 -12.37 -1.79
CA SER A 61 -29.28 -11.20 -1.41
C SER A 61 -29.49 -10.19 -2.54
N LEU A 62 -28.65 -10.23 -3.58
CA LEU A 62 -28.69 -9.29 -4.71
C LEU A 62 -29.55 -9.80 -5.87
N LEU A 63 -29.95 -11.07 -5.84
CA LEU A 63 -30.75 -11.67 -6.90
C LEU A 63 -32.22 -11.29 -6.77
N THR A 64 -32.83 -10.96 -7.92
CA THR A 64 -34.27 -10.75 -8.03
C THR A 64 -34.88 -11.90 -8.81
N PRO A 65 -35.77 -12.72 -8.22
CA PRO A 65 -36.41 -13.82 -8.94
C PRO A 65 -37.20 -13.32 -10.15
N ARG A 66 -36.97 -13.92 -11.32
CA ARG A 66 -37.68 -13.63 -12.56
C ARG A 66 -38.68 -14.76 -12.85
N GLY A 67 -39.97 -14.50 -12.62
CA GLY A 67 -41.06 -15.45 -12.89
C GLY A 67 -42.08 -15.57 -11.77
N SER A 68 -43.14 -16.35 -11.99
CA SER A 68 -44.14 -16.67 -10.95
C SER A 68 -43.48 -17.43 -9.80
N GLN A 69 -43.91 -17.18 -8.55
CA GLN A 69 -43.32 -17.67 -7.28
C GLN A 69 -43.09 -19.19 -7.17
N HIS A 70 -43.48 -19.99 -8.17
CA HIS A 70 -43.45 -21.45 -8.12
C HIS A 70 -42.32 -22.08 -8.95
N MET A 71 -41.61 -21.33 -9.80
CA MET A 71 -40.43 -21.82 -10.57
C MET A 71 -39.51 -20.65 -10.99
N PRO A 72 -38.67 -20.09 -10.09
CA PRO A 72 -37.64 -19.13 -10.49
C PRO A 72 -36.44 -19.89 -11.04
N SER A 73 -36.51 -20.33 -12.31
CA SER A 73 -35.34 -20.86 -13.03
C SER A 73 -34.44 -19.74 -13.57
N CYS A 74 -34.83 -18.48 -13.37
CA CYS A 74 -34.12 -17.30 -13.82
C CYS A 74 -34.12 -16.22 -12.74
N TYR A 75 -32.98 -15.58 -12.55
CA TYR A 75 -32.81 -14.45 -11.64
C TYR A 75 -32.24 -13.26 -12.40
N ASP A 76 -32.72 -12.06 -12.11
CA ASP A 76 -32.11 -10.83 -12.57
C ASP A 76 -31.08 -10.33 -11.55
N ILE A 77 -29.99 -9.76 -12.05
CA ILE A 77 -28.98 -9.06 -11.26
C ILE A 77 -28.74 -7.66 -11.85
N ALA A 78 -28.53 -6.67 -10.98
CA ALA A 78 -28.33 -5.28 -11.40
C ALA A 78 -26.97 -5.04 -12.10
N ASP A 79 -26.02 -5.95 -11.94
CA ASP A 79 -24.69 -5.87 -12.55
C ASP A 79 -24.72 -6.06 -14.06
N ASP A 80 -23.73 -5.49 -14.74
CA ASP A 80 -23.46 -5.73 -16.16
C ASP A 80 -22.76 -7.08 -16.38
N SER A 81 -22.72 -7.51 -17.64
CA SER A 81 -22.07 -8.76 -18.05
C SER A 81 -20.59 -8.81 -17.65
N ALA A 82 -19.88 -7.68 -17.70
CA ALA A 82 -18.46 -7.61 -17.36
C ALA A 82 -18.20 -7.89 -15.87
N SER A 83 -18.92 -7.20 -14.98
CA SER A 83 -18.80 -7.38 -13.53
C SER A 83 -19.22 -8.78 -13.11
N PHE A 84 -20.28 -9.32 -13.73
CA PHE A 84 -20.76 -10.65 -13.43
C PHE A 84 -19.79 -11.74 -13.94
N CYS A 85 -19.24 -11.60 -15.15
CA CYS A 85 -18.16 -12.48 -15.64
C CYS A 85 -16.95 -12.47 -14.71
N CYS A 86 -16.54 -11.29 -14.23
CA CYS A 86 -15.44 -11.16 -13.28
C CYS A 86 -15.75 -11.92 -11.97
N PHE A 87 -16.96 -11.77 -11.43
CA PHE A 87 -17.43 -12.51 -10.26
C PHE A 87 -17.37 -14.02 -10.48
N LEU A 88 -17.91 -14.51 -11.60
CA LEU A 88 -17.86 -15.92 -11.96
C LEU A 88 -16.42 -16.42 -12.08
N GLY A 89 -15.53 -15.64 -12.69
CA GLY A 89 -14.10 -15.93 -12.78
C GLY A 89 -13.45 -16.08 -11.41
N LEU A 90 -13.78 -15.22 -10.45
CA LEU A 90 -13.24 -15.28 -9.08
C LEU A 90 -13.80 -16.46 -8.26
N VAL A 91 -14.97 -17.00 -8.61
CA VAL A 91 -15.63 -18.10 -7.88
C VAL A 91 -15.34 -19.47 -8.48
N TYR A 92 -15.37 -19.59 -9.80
CA TYR A 92 -15.23 -20.87 -10.49
C TYR A 92 -13.80 -21.23 -10.87
N SER A 93 -12.92 -20.24 -11.01
CA SER A 93 -11.54 -20.52 -11.41
C SER A 93 -10.80 -21.22 -10.27
N ARG A 94 -10.03 -22.25 -10.62
CA ARG A 94 -9.10 -22.88 -9.69
C ARG A 94 -7.91 -21.95 -9.39
N ASP A 95 -7.52 -21.17 -10.38
CA ASP A 95 -6.42 -20.23 -10.33
C ASP A 95 -6.94 -18.78 -10.33
N ILE A 96 -6.12 -17.84 -9.86
CA ILE A 96 -6.46 -16.41 -9.91
C ILE A 96 -6.58 -15.99 -11.38
N PRO A 97 -7.65 -15.29 -11.78
CA PRO A 97 -7.79 -14.84 -13.16
C PRO A 97 -6.63 -13.93 -13.55
N THR A 98 -6.14 -14.07 -14.79
CA THR A 98 -5.08 -13.22 -15.32
C THR A 98 -5.55 -11.78 -15.43
N ILE A 99 -5.00 -10.89 -14.61
CA ILE A 99 -5.28 -9.47 -14.64
C ILE A 99 -4.07 -8.75 -15.22
N SER A 100 -4.27 -8.13 -16.39
CA SER A 100 -3.20 -7.48 -17.15
C SER A 100 -3.07 -5.98 -16.90
N THR A 101 -4.07 -5.35 -16.28
CA THR A 101 -4.11 -3.90 -16.08
C THR A 101 -4.55 -3.53 -14.67
N TYR A 102 -4.07 -2.39 -14.17
CA TYR A 102 -4.46 -1.86 -12.86
C TYR A 102 -5.95 -1.49 -12.79
N THR A 103 -6.53 -1.04 -13.90
CA THR A 103 -7.98 -0.82 -14.01
C THR A 103 -8.77 -2.13 -13.90
N GLY A 104 -8.25 -3.21 -14.48
CA GLY A 104 -8.81 -4.55 -14.32
C GLY A 104 -8.70 -5.06 -12.88
N LEU A 105 -7.57 -4.79 -12.21
CA LEU A 105 -7.37 -5.12 -10.80
C LEU A 105 -8.36 -4.36 -9.90
N ASP A 106 -8.50 -3.06 -10.11
CA ASP A 106 -9.43 -2.20 -9.38
C ASP A 106 -10.88 -2.68 -9.56
N HIS A 107 -11.26 -3.02 -10.80
CA HIS A 107 -12.57 -3.59 -11.09
C HIS A 107 -12.79 -4.93 -10.38
N ALA A 108 -11.82 -5.84 -10.44
CA ALA A 108 -11.90 -7.14 -9.76
C ALA A 108 -12.00 -7.00 -8.24
N LEU A 109 -11.28 -6.05 -7.63
CA LEU A 109 -11.39 -5.73 -6.21
C LEU A 109 -12.77 -5.18 -5.85
N ALA A 110 -13.37 -4.35 -6.72
CA ALA A 110 -14.73 -3.85 -6.54
C ALA A 110 -15.78 -4.96 -6.57
N VAL A 111 -15.66 -5.86 -7.54
CA VAL A 111 -16.50 -7.06 -7.63
C VAL A 111 -16.32 -7.92 -6.39
N ALA A 112 -15.07 -8.22 -6.00
CA ALA A 112 -14.78 -9.04 -4.83
C ALA A 112 -15.35 -8.44 -3.53
N LYS A 113 -15.23 -7.12 -3.33
CA LYS A 113 -15.83 -6.43 -2.18
C LYS A 113 -17.36 -6.48 -2.22
N LYS A 114 -17.97 -6.21 -3.38
CA LYS A 114 -19.43 -6.22 -3.55
C LYS A 114 -20.04 -7.58 -3.20
N TYR A 115 -19.41 -8.66 -3.64
CA TYR A 115 -19.87 -10.02 -3.38
C TYR A 115 -19.25 -10.64 -2.11
N GLY A 116 -18.51 -9.89 -1.29
CA GLY A 116 -17.93 -10.40 -0.04
C GLY A 116 -16.91 -11.53 -0.23
N LEU A 117 -16.21 -11.57 -1.36
CA LEU A 117 -15.18 -12.57 -1.68
C LEU A 117 -13.84 -12.25 -0.99
N VAL A 118 -13.80 -12.37 0.34
CA VAL A 118 -12.65 -11.95 1.16
C VAL A 118 -11.34 -12.62 0.75
N LEU A 119 -11.36 -13.92 0.44
CA LEU A 119 -10.16 -14.64 0.02
C LEU A 119 -9.67 -14.13 -1.34
N SER A 120 -10.57 -13.98 -2.30
CA SER A 120 -10.25 -13.43 -3.63
C SER A 120 -9.68 -12.02 -3.51
N SER A 121 -10.22 -11.15 -2.66
CA SER A 121 -9.64 -9.82 -2.41
C SER A 121 -8.19 -9.88 -1.89
N LYS A 122 -7.86 -10.84 -1.01
CA LYS A 122 -6.47 -11.02 -0.53
C LYS A 122 -5.55 -11.52 -1.64
N LEU A 123 -6.00 -12.45 -2.46
CA LEU A 123 -5.23 -12.97 -3.60
C LEU A 123 -4.99 -11.88 -4.65
N LEU A 124 -6.03 -11.10 -4.99
CA LEU A 124 -5.94 -9.96 -5.89
C LEU A 124 -4.95 -8.89 -5.37
N ARG A 125 -4.98 -8.59 -4.06
CA ARG A 125 -3.99 -7.71 -3.44
C ARG A 125 -2.55 -8.24 -3.62
N GLY A 126 -2.35 -9.56 -3.51
CA GLY A 126 -1.06 -10.20 -3.73
C GLY A 126 -0.46 -9.95 -5.11
N LEU A 127 -1.29 -9.72 -6.13
CA LEU A 127 -0.84 -9.40 -7.50
C LEU A 127 -0.03 -8.11 -7.59
N LEU A 128 -0.15 -7.19 -6.63
CA LEU A 128 0.66 -5.97 -6.58
C LEU A 128 2.12 -6.26 -6.20
N LEU A 129 2.37 -7.36 -5.47
CA LEU A 129 3.70 -7.73 -4.95
C LEU A 129 4.30 -8.97 -5.61
N ASP A 130 3.55 -9.62 -6.49
CA ASP A 130 4.04 -10.75 -7.29
C ASP A 130 4.86 -10.26 -8.49
N PRO A 131 6.17 -10.55 -8.58
CA PRO A 131 7.03 -10.07 -9.67
C PRO A 131 6.55 -10.49 -11.07
N GLU A 132 5.91 -11.65 -11.18
CA GLU A 132 5.43 -12.18 -12.46
C GLU A 132 4.12 -11.50 -12.90
N SER A 133 3.40 -10.89 -11.96
CA SER A 133 2.12 -10.23 -12.21
C SER A 133 2.27 -9.02 -13.13
N ALA A 134 1.38 -8.86 -14.10
CA ALA A 134 1.35 -7.70 -14.99
C ALA A 134 1.05 -6.38 -14.26
N VAL A 135 0.47 -6.45 -13.06
CA VAL A 135 0.15 -5.31 -12.20
C VAL A 135 1.10 -5.20 -10.99
N HIS A 136 2.29 -5.76 -11.11
CA HIS A 136 3.35 -5.62 -10.11
C HIS A 136 3.77 -4.16 -9.94
N VAL A 137 3.98 -3.74 -8.69
CA VAL A 137 4.33 -2.36 -8.32
C VAL A 137 5.48 -1.79 -9.15
N ASP A 138 6.52 -2.58 -9.47
CA ASP A 138 7.68 -2.13 -10.27
C ASP A 138 7.32 -1.70 -11.70
N LYS A 139 6.23 -2.23 -12.27
CA LYS A 139 5.85 -1.98 -13.67
C LYS A 139 5.19 -0.62 -13.85
N ASP A 140 4.41 -0.19 -12.85
CA ASP A 140 3.79 1.12 -12.81
C ASP A 140 3.48 1.49 -11.34
N PRO A 141 4.46 2.06 -10.62
CA PRO A 141 4.31 2.42 -9.23
C PRO A 141 3.20 3.44 -8.98
N TRP A 142 2.88 4.25 -10.01
CA TRP A 142 1.81 5.23 -9.94
C TRP A 142 0.47 4.55 -9.82
N SER A 143 0.13 3.72 -10.81
CA SER A 143 -1.14 3.00 -10.82
C SER A 143 -1.27 2.05 -9.62
N ALA A 144 -0.17 1.40 -9.21
CA ALA A 144 -0.15 0.56 -8.02
C ALA A 144 -0.46 1.36 -6.75
N PHE A 145 0.08 2.57 -6.60
CA PHE A 145 -0.22 3.46 -5.48
C PHE A 145 -1.71 3.83 -5.46
N LEU A 146 -2.29 4.20 -6.61
CA LEU A 146 -3.70 4.60 -6.69
C LEU A 146 -4.66 3.48 -6.29
N VAL A 147 -4.42 2.27 -6.81
CA VAL A 147 -5.20 1.09 -6.43
C VAL A 147 -5.03 0.82 -4.94
N SER A 148 -3.80 0.81 -4.45
CA SER A 148 -3.52 0.55 -3.04
C SER A 148 -4.19 1.57 -2.11
N GLU A 149 -4.16 2.85 -2.46
CA GLU A 149 -4.81 3.92 -1.72
C GLU A 149 -6.34 3.71 -1.65
N ARG A 150 -6.98 3.49 -2.81
CA ARG A 150 -8.43 3.31 -2.91
C ARG A 150 -8.94 2.13 -2.08
N TRP A 151 -8.14 1.07 -1.98
CA TRP A 151 -8.50 -0.16 -1.27
C TRP A 151 -7.92 -0.23 0.15
N GLY A 152 -7.17 0.78 0.59
CA GLY A 152 -6.58 0.83 1.93
C GLY A 152 -5.43 -0.16 2.16
N PHE A 153 -4.72 -0.53 1.10
CA PHE A 153 -3.58 -1.44 1.13
C PHE A 153 -2.30 -0.69 1.51
N THR A 154 -2.16 -0.39 2.80
CA THR A 154 -1.09 0.48 3.32
C THR A 154 0.32 0.00 2.99
N ASN A 155 0.56 -1.32 2.99
CA ASN A 155 1.89 -1.88 2.74
C ASN A 155 2.30 -1.70 1.28
N GLU A 156 1.41 -2.05 0.36
CA GLU A 156 1.59 -1.93 -1.08
C GLU A 156 1.66 -0.45 -1.48
N MET A 157 0.83 0.40 -0.88
CA MET A 157 0.92 1.85 -1.01
C MET A 157 2.28 2.37 -0.55
N ASN A 158 2.85 1.83 0.54
CA ASN A 158 4.17 2.20 1.02
C ASN A 158 5.31 1.74 0.09
N VAL A 159 5.19 0.55 -0.52
CA VAL A 159 6.14 0.04 -1.52
C VAL A 159 6.06 0.88 -2.79
N ALA A 160 4.86 1.08 -3.33
CA ALA A 160 4.61 1.87 -4.53
C ALA A 160 5.08 3.32 -4.38
N SER A 161 4.80 3.95 -3.24
CA SER A 161 5.31 5.29 -2.96
C SER A 161 6.82 5.33 -2.85
N ARG A 162 7.50 4.31 -2.32
CA ARG A 162 8.98 4.28 -2.27
C ARG A 162 9.56 4.30 -3.68
N GLN A 163 9.01 3.49 -4.58
CA GLN A 163 9.46 3.44 -5.96
C GLN A 163 9.10 4.70 -6.75
N LEU A 164 7.92 5.26 -6.53
CA LEU A 164 7.49 6.51 -7.14
C LEU A 164 8.48 7.64 -6.89
N VAL A 165 8.97 7.79 -5.66
CA VAL A 165 9.92 8.88 -5.40
C VAL A 165 11.25 8.66 -6.15
N GLY A 166 11.62 7.41 -6.41
CA GLY A 166 12.82 7.09 -7.19
C GLY A 166 12.73 7.49 -8.65
N GLN A 167 11.51 7.44 -9.20
CA GLN A 167 11.25 7.70 -10.60
C GLN A 167 10.81 9.14 -10.87
N LEU A 168 10.23 9.83 -9.88
CA LEU A 168 9.72 11.19 -10.02
C LEU A 168 10.83 12.23 -9.86
N ASP A 169 11.19 12.90 -10.96
CA ASP A 169 11.96 14.13 -10.89
C ASP A 169 11.06 15.30 -10.49
N LEU A 170 11.11 15.69 -9.21
CA LEU A 170 10.37 16.84 -8.70
C LEU A 170 10.92 18.18 -9.22
N ALA A 171 12.08 18.19 -9.91
CA ALA A 171 12.56 19.38 -10.60
C ALA A 171 11.90 19.56 -11.99
N ASP A 172 11.29 18.51 -12.53
CA ASP A 172 10.58 18.59 -13.81
C ASP A 172 9.19 19.24 -13.62
N GLU A 173 9.02 20.44 -14.18
CA GLU A 173 7.75 21.17 -14.18
C GLU A 173 6.61 20.37 -14.82
N SER A 174 6.90 19.52 -15.82
CA SER A 174 5.87 18.73 -16.49
C SER A 174 5.28 17.67 -15.55
N THR A 175 6.16 17.03 -14.78
CA THR A 175 5.80 16.07 -13.74
C THR A 175 5.01 16.77 -12.63
N LEU A 176 5.50 17.89 -12.10
CA LEU A 176 4.78 18.67 -11.09
C LEU A 176 3.39 19.09 -11.56
N THR A 177 3.25 19.52 -12.81
CA THR A 177 1.95 19.92 -13.38
C THR A 177 0.99 18.73 -13.44
N LYS A 178 1.47 17.54 -13.83
CA LYS A 178 0.66 16.30 -13.81
C LYS A 178 0.24 15.91 -12.39
N LEU A 179 1.14 16.04 -11.42
CA LEU A 179 0.84 15.79 -10.00
C LEU A 179 -0.24 16.75 -9.49
N GLN A 180 -0.14 18.03 -9.83
CA GLN A 180 -1.08 19.06 -9.41
C GLN A 180 -2.45 18.95 -10.10
N ALA A 181 -2.49 18.42 -11.33
CA ALA A 181 -3.70 18.30 -12.11
C ALA A 181 -4.67 17.20 -11.61
N SER A 182 -4.23 16.32 -10.70
CA SER A 182 -5.05 15.22 -10.20
C SER A 182 -5.10 15.20 -8.68
N GLU A 183 -6.27 14.86 -8.11
CA GLU A 183 -6.43 14.71 -6.65
C GLU A 183 -5.42 13.69 -6.10
N SER A 184 -5.26 12.57 -6.78
CA SER A 184 -4.31 11.55 -6.37
C SER A 184 -2.86 12.01 -6.47
N GLY A 185 -2.52 12.84 -7.45
CA GLY A 185 -1.18 13.43 -7.54
C GLY A 185 -0.88 14.40 -6.39
N LEU A 186 -1.87 15.17 -5.92
CA LEU A 186 -1.73 15.98 -4.69
C LEU A 186 -1.47 15.10 -3.46
N LYS A 187 -2.14 13.95 -3.36
CA LYS A 187 -1.91 13.00 -2.26
C LYS A 187 -0.52 12.39 -2.34
N ILE A 188 -0.08 11.98 -3.53
CA ILE A 188 1.28 11.49 -3.75
C ILE A 188 2.29 12.56 -3.31
N MET A 189 2.15 13.81 -3.77
CA MET A 189 3.02 14.91 -3.31
C MET A 189 3.00 15.10 -1.80
N THR A 190 1.81 15.04 -1.17
CA THR A 190 1.69 15.15 0.30
C THR A 190 2.47 14.03 0.99
N TRP A 191 2.38 12.80 0.50
CA TRP A 191 3.15 11.66 1.01
C TRP A 191 4.66 11.83 0.80
N LEU A 192 5.08 12.33 -0.37
CA LEU A 192 6.49 12.63 -0.65
C LEU A 192 7.04 13.68 0.31
N VAL A 193 6.32 14.79 0.48
CA VAL A 193 6.70 15.87 1.40
C VAL A 193 6.74 15.35 2.82
N MET A 194 5.72 14.61 3.27
CA MET A 194 5.70 14.02 4.61
C MET A 194 6.89 13.09 4.86
N ARG A 195 7.27 12.26 3.88
CA ARG A 195 8.44 11.39 4.00
C ARG A 195 9.74 12.19 4.04
N GLN A 196 9.88 13.19 3.17
CA GLN A 196 11.05 14.07 3.17
C GLN A 196 11.17 14.83 4.50
N THR A 197 10.06 15.34 5.04
CA THR A 197 10.02 16.01 6.34
C THR A 197 10.33 15.05 7.47
N LYS A 198 9.82 13.81 7.46
CA LYS A 198 10.15 12.79 8.46
C LYS A 198 11.64 12.43 8.43
N LEU A 199 12.19 12.17 7.24
CA LEU A 199 13.62 11.90 7.06
C LEU A 199 14.46 13.06 7.57
N LEU A 200 14.10 14.30 7.19
CA LEU A 200 14.82 15.47 7.62
C LEU A 200 14.74 15.68 9.13
N THR A 201 13.54 15.52 9.71
CA THR A 201 13.34 15.59 11.16
C THR A 201 14.20 14.57 11.85
N PHE A 202 14.20 13.32 11.39
CA PHE A 202 15.01 12.23 11.94
C PHE A 202 16.52 12.56 11.89
N VAL A 203 17.01 13.04 10.74
CA VAL A 203 18.42 13.43 10.56
C VAL A 203 18.80 14.60 11.48
N CYS A 204 17.91 15.58 11.64
CA CYS A 204 18.15 16.77 12.47
C CYS A 204 17.95 16.51 13.97
N SER A 205 17.06 15.59 14.35
CA SER A 205 16.71 15.29 15.74
C SER A 205 17.45 14.08 16.30
N SER A 206 18.26 13.39 15.50
CA SER A 206 19.03 12.23 15.96
C SER A 206 19.93 12.64 17.14
N PRO A 207 19.76 12.01 18.33
CA PRO A 207 20.49 12.37 19.55
C PRO A 207 21.98 11.99 19.50
N LEU A 208 22.41 11.32 18.42
CA LEU A 208 23.79 10.89 18.24
C LEU A 208 24.58 12.05 17.64
N VAL A 209 25.34 12.72 18.52
CA VAL A 209 26.41 13.71 18.29
C VAL A 209 26.47 14.15 16.83
N GLN A 210 25.76 15.23 16.49
CA GLN A 210 26.22 16.05 15.37
C GLN A 210 27.72 16.24 15.59
N PRO A 211 28.58 15.96 14.59
CA PRO A 211 30.02 16.10 14.75
C PRO A 211 30.30 17.43 15.43
N SER A 212 30.99 17.37 16.57
CA SER A 212 31.21 18.54 17.44
C SER A 212 31.98 19.65 16.73
N VAL A 213 32.67 19.28 15.65
CA VAL A 213 33.24 20.21 14.68
C VAL A 213 32.13 20.68 13.77
N GLY A 214 31.81 21.97 13.80
CA GLY A 214 30.91 22.59 12.83
C GLY A 214 31.46 22.37 11.42
N LEU A 215 31.02 21.31 10.75
CA LEU A 215 31.36 21.05 9.35
C LEU A 215 30.58 22.06 8.50
N VAL A 216 31.28 22.82 7.68
CA VAL A 216 30.69 23.84 6.79
C VAL A 216 30.94 23.35 5.36
N CYS A 217 29.99 23.27 4.43
CA CYS A 217 29.59 24.39 3.56
C CYS A 217 28.36 24.13 2.65
N ALA A 218 27.85 25.20 2.04
CA ALA A 218 27.46 25.27 0.62
C ALA A 218 28.30 26.37 -0.10
N SER A 219 29.59 26.43 0.23
CA SER A 219 30.58 27.52 0.03
C SER A 219 30.69 28.58 1.15
N CYS A 220 30.34 28.21 2.39
CA CYS A 220 30.79 28.84 3.66
C CYS A 220 30.27 30.24 4.02
N TYR A 221 28.97 30.46 4.12
CA TYR A 221 28.47 31.68 4.80
C TYR A 221 28.33 31.45 6.33
N ASP A 222 28.76 32.44 7.10
CA ASP A 222 28.98 32.55 8.56
C ASP A 222 27.80 32.24 9.52
N SER A 223 26.98 31.23 9.24
CA SER A 223 26.03 30.72 10.23
C SER A 223 25.83 29.22 10.06
N THR A 224 26.32 28.46 11.04
CA THR A 224 25.89 27.10 11.44
C THR A 224 25.20 26.20 10.38
N SER A 225 25.97 25.20 9.92
CA SER A 225 25.56 23.78 9.74
C SER A 225 24.32 23.45 8.88
N ASN A 226 24.37 23.65 7.56
CA ASN A 226 23.33 23.13 6.63
C ASN A 226 23.79 21.94 5.76
N TRP A 227 25.01 21.43 5.95
CA TRP A 227 25.46 20.23 5.25
C TRP A 227 24.63 18.97 5.59
N PRO A 228 24.06 18.76 6.80
CA PRO A 228 23.21 17.60 7.07
C PRO A 228 21.90 17.68 6.30
N LEU A 229 21.38 18.89 6.05
CA LEU A 229 20.21 19.12 5.20
C LEU A 229 20.52 18.79 3.74
N LEU A 230 21.65 19.27 3.20
CA LEU A 230 22.08 18.95 1.84
C LEU A 230 22.37 17.45 1.67
N TRP A 231 23.04 16.86 2.66
CA TRP A 231 23.29 15.42 2.70
C TRP A 231 21.98 14.64 2.83
N ALA A 232 21.02 15.05 3.66
CA ALA A 232 19.70 14.42 3.73
C ALA A 232 18.92 14.53 2.42
N GLN A 233 19.02 15.68 1.72
CA GLN A 233 18.40 15.87 0.41
C GLN A 233 19.04 14.96 -0.66
N ASN A 234 20.37 14.83 -0.67
CA ASN A 234 21.08 13.93 -1.58
C ASN A 234 20.85 12.46 -1.20
N LEU A 235 20.89 12.14 0.10
CA LEU A 235 20.55 10.83 0.65
C LEU A 235 19.15 10.42 0.26
N TYR A 236 18.18 11.33 0.36
CA TYR A 236 16.83 11.11 -0.15
C TYR A 236 16.92 10.77 -1.63
N LYS A 237 17.43 11.66 -2.50
CA LYS A 237 17.53 11.38 -3.95
C LYS A 237 18.16 10.02 -4.28
N SER A 238 19.26 9.65 -3.63
CA SER A 238 19.95 8.37 -3.90
C SER A 238 19.21 7.17 -3.32
N LEU A 239 18.65 7.25 -2.10
CA LEU A 239 17.79 6.20 -1.53
C LEU A 239 16.61 5.89 -2.42
N LEU A 240 16.05 6.93 -3.02
CA LEU A 240 14.91 6.82 -3.90
C LEU A 240 15.31 6.17 -5.23
N ALA A 241 16.45 6.55 -5.81
CA ALA A 241 16.90 6.04 -7.09
C ALA A 241 17.32 4.55 -7.07
N SER A 242 17.98 4.09 -6.01
CA SER A 242 18.51 2.71 -5.96
C SER A 242 17.64 1.71 -5.22
N GLY A 243 16.74 2.15 -4.32
CA GLY A 243 15.98 1.26 -3.41
C GLY A 243 16.85 0.53 -2.38
N GLU A 244 18.15 0.41 -2.62
CA GLU A 244 19.16 -0.02 -1.67
C GLU A 244 19.65 1.19 -0.86
N PRO A 245 20.02 1.00 0.44
CA PRO A 245 20.72 2.01 1.20
C PRO A 245 22.02 2.31 0.45
N PRO A 246 22.16 3.48 -0.17
CA PRO A 246 23.26 3.68 -1.08
C PRO A 246 24.59 3.57 -0.33
N GLU A 247 25.70 3.38 -1.05
CA GLU A 247 27.05 3.47 -0.49
C GLU A 247 27.36 4.87 0.11
N MET A 248 26.37 5.78 0.18
CA MET A 248 26.46 7.14 0.70
C MET A 248 26.52 7.29 2.22
N PHE A 249 26.70 6.19 2.96
CA PHE A 249 27.09 6.24 4.36
C PHE A 249 28.60 6.05 4.53
N GLY A 250 29.35 6.53 3.54
CA GLY A 250 30.80 6.59 3.56
C GLY A 250 31.28 8.03 3.48
N LEU A 251 32.49 8.25 4.00
CA LEU A 251 33.17 9.55 3.96
C LEU A 251 33.22 10.13 2.53
N ALA A 252 33.36 9.28 1.50
CA ALA A 252 33.41 9.69 0.10
C ALA A 252 32.21 10.55 -0.32
N SER A 253 30.98 10.15 0.03
CA SER A 253 29.77 10.88 -0.34
C SER A 253 29.60 12.17 0.46
N ALA A 254 30.08 12.24 1.71
CA ALA A 254 30.18 13.52 2.40
C ALA A 254 31.12 14.49 1.67
N LEU A 255 32.26 13.99 1.17
CA LEU A 255 33.26 14.80 0.48
C LEU A 255 32.79 15.25 -0.91
N GLU A 256 31.89 14.53 -1.58
CA GLU A 256 31.29 14.94 -2.86
C GLU A 256 30.36 16.16 -2.71
N VAL A 257 29.69 16.28 -1.57
CA VAL A 257 28.78 17.41 -1.29
C VAL A 257 29.55 18.67 -0.86
N VAL A 258 30.80 18.51 -0.40
CA VAL A 258 31.62 19.61 0.12
C VAL A 258 32.57 20.14 -0.96
N ILE A 259 32.27 21.35 -1.44
CA ILE A 259 32.95 21.94 -2.60
C ILE A 259 34.25 22.69 -2.20
N CYS A 260 34.36 23.17 -0.96
CA CYS A 260 35.55 23.90 -0.48
C CYS A 260 36.61 23.01 0.17
N GLN A 261 37.88 23.36 -0.03
CA GLN A 261 39.02 22.62 0.49
C GLN A 261 39.08 22.60 2.03
N ALA A 262 38.94 23.75 2.70
CA ALA A 262 39.02 23.83 4.17
C ALA A 262 37.96 22.96 4.88
N CYS A 263 36.78 22.92 4.29
CA CYS A 263 35.63 22.14 4.70
C CYS A 263 35.87 20.64 4.54
N ARG A 264 36.44 20.29 3.39
CA ARG A 264 36.82 18.93 3.05
C ARG A 264 37.86 18.41 4.04
N GLU A 265 38.84 19.24 4.39
CA GLU A 265 39.85 18.95 5.42
C GLU A 265 39.23 18.80 6.81
N ALA A 266 38.23 19.61 7.17
CA ALA A 266 37.50 19.45 8.42
C ALA A 266 36.70 18.13 8.48
N VAL A 267 36.02 17.75 7.39
CA VAL A 267 35.33 16.45 7.27
C VAL A 267 36.33 15.29 7.38
N ILE A 268 37.49 15.39 6.73
CA ILE A 268 38.55 14.38 6.83
C ILE A 268 39.10 14.30 8.26
N GLY A 269 39.30 15.46 8.90
CA GLY A 269 39.77 15.56 10.28
C GLY A 269 38.82 14.90 11.29
N ASP A 270 37.51 14.96 11.02
CA ASP A 270 36.47 14.34 11.86
C ASP A 270 35.82 13.10 11.21
N ALA A 271 36.54 12.43 10.30
CA ALA A 271 35.99 11.36 9.47
C ALA A 271 35.31 10.25 10.28
N ARG A 272 35.90 9.87 11.42
CA ARG A 272 35.36 8.82 12.29
C ARG A 272 34.03 9.21 12.91
N ALA A 273 33.86 10.46 13.34
CA ALA A 273 32.60 10.93 13.90
C ALA A 273 31.52 11.03 12.82
N VAL A 274 31.90 11.53 11.63
CA VAL A 274 31.00 11.59 10.45
C VAL A 274 30.53 10.19 10.06
N GLU A 275 31.42 9.21 9.95
CA GLU A 275 31.07 7.82 9.65
C GLU A 275 30.21 7.17 10.75
N ALA A 276 30.51 7.45 12.03
CA ALA A 276 29.72 6.95 13.14
C ALA A 276 28.29 7.53 13.12
N TRP A 277 28.16 8.83 12.86
CA TRP A 277 26.89 9.51 12.68
C TRP A 277 26.11 8.95 11.49
N MET A 278 26.74 8.82 10.32
CA MET A 278 26.11 8.22 9.13
C MET A 278 25.63 6.79 9.38
N ARG A 279 26.47 5.95 10.02
CA ARG A 279 26.09 4.59 10.40
C ARG A 279 24.90 4.58 11.36
N SER A 280 24.88 5.48 12.33
CA SER A 280 23.74 5.63 13.23
C SER A 280 22.46 6.02 12.48
N VAL A 281 22.53 7.00 11.57
CA VAL A 281 21.39 7.41 10.76
C VAL A 281 20.89 6.22 9.94
N ARG A 282 21.79 5.45 9.31
CA ARG A 282 21.45 4.24 8.57
C ARG A 282 20.67 3.24 9.42
N GLU A 283 21.20 2.88 10.59
CA GLU A 283 20.55 1.90 11.46
C GLU A 283 19.21 2.43 12.02
N GLY A 284 19.14 3.73 12.30
CA GLY A 284 17.91 4.40 12.69
C GLY A 284 16.83 4.34 11.59
N LEU A 285 17.19 4.66 10.35
CA LEU A 285 16.28 4.59 9.22
C LEU A 285 15.76 3.17 8.94
N LYS A 286 16.62 2.15 9.11
CA LYS A 286 16.20 0.73 9.03
C LYS A 286 15.20 0.38 10.13
N SER A 287 15.43 0.87 11.36
CA SER A 287 14.55 0.56 12.50
C SER A 287 13.16 1.19 12.38
N GLU A 288 13.05 2.34 11.70
CA GLU A 288 11.80 3.08 11.45
C GLU A 288 11.10 2.66 10.14
N GLU A 289 11.62 1.63 9.44
CA GLU A 289 11.14 1.18 8.12
C GLU A 289 11.09 2.31 7.07
N LEU A 290 11.93 3.34 7.23
CA LEU A 290 12.04 4.45 6.29
C LEU A 290 12.92 4.11 5.08
N ILE A 291 13.80 3.13 5.23
CA ILE A 291 14.60 2.50 4.17
C ILE A 291 14.49 0.99 4.27
#